data_AF-A0A969JE57-F1
#
_entry.id   AF-A0A969JE57-F1
#
_cell.length_a   1.000
_cell.length_b   1.000
_cell.length_c   1.000
_cell.angle_alpha   90.00
_cell.angle_beta   90.00
_cell.angle_gamma   90.00
#
_symmetry.space_group_name_H-M   'P 1'
#
loop_
_entity.id
_entity.type
_entity.pdbx_description
1 polymer ?
#
loop_
_entity_poly.entity_id
_entity_poly.type
_entity_poly.pdbx_seq_one_letter_code
_entity_poly.pdbx_strand_id
1 'polypeptide(L)'
;MNKIHLKLLICFIFSLSTDLLLKAQGVVGSDSCKVPTIITPNDDGSNDELRIPCLTDDNPDSELFIMNEWGDRVFFASPYRNNWRGTYKDQPLPDGTYFYIFKKTKNAQAQTGYTTIFR
;
A
#
# COMPACT_ATOMS: atom_id res chain seq x y z
N MET A 1 0.59 7.15 -53.11
CA MET A 1 0.95 7.22 -51.68
C MET A 1 0.87 5.81 -51.10
N ASN A 2 2.00 5.30 -50.60
CA ASN A 2 2.22 3.88 -50.30
C ASN A 2 1.36 3.40 -49.12
N LYS A 3 0.70 2.24 -49.27
CA LYS A 3 -0.12 1.57 -48.22
C LYS A 3 0.63 1.35 -46.89
N ILE A 4 1.96 1.45 -46.90
CA ILE A 4 2.86 1.32 -45.75
C ILE A 4 2.77 2.56 -44.83
N HIS A 5 2.57 3.75 -45.40
CA HIS A 5 2.49 5.00 -44.64
C HIS A 5 1.19 5.14 -43.83
N LEU A 6 0.11 4.50 -44.31
CA LEU A 6 -1.19 4.53 -43.63
C LEU A 6 -1.26 3.52 -42.48
N LYS A 7 -0.57 2.38 -42.59
CA LYS A 7 -0.50 1.38 -41.50
C LYS A 7 0.28 1.88 -40.27
N LEU A 8 1.34 2.67 -40.48
CA LEU A 8 2.11 3.26 -39.37
C LEU A 8 1.30 4.32 -38.60
N LEU A 9 0.52 5.14 -39.30
CA LEU A 9 -0.30 6.18 -38.67
C LEU A 9 -1.42 5.59 -37.80
N ILE A 10 -2.08 4.53 -38.27
CA ILE A 10 -3.17 3.87 -37.53
C ILE A 10 -2.67 3.24 -36.23
N CYS A 11 -1.48 2.62 -36.23
CA CYS A 11 -0.89 2.04 -35.02
C CYS A 11 -0.52 3.11 -33.98
N PHE A 12 0.05 4.25 -34.42
CA PHE A 12 0.37 5.36 -33.53
C PHE A 12 -0.87 5.98 -32.89
N ILE A 13 -1.96 6.14 -33.67
CA ILE A 13 -3.22 6.70 -33.17
C ILE A 13 -3.91 5.71 -32.22
N PHE A 14 -3.86 4.40 -32.51
CA PHE A 14 -4.43 3.39 -31.62
C PHE A 14 -3.64 3.28 -30.30
N SER A 15 -2.30 3.32 -30.36
CA SER A 15 -1.43 3.33 -29.18
C SER A 15 -1.65 4.59 -28.32
N LEU A 16 -1.67 5.77 -28.93
CA LEU A 16 -1.95 7.01 -28.18
C LEU A 16 -3.35 7.01 -27.56
N SER A 17 -4.34 6.44 -28.25
CA SER A 17 -5.71 6.34 -27.75
C SER A 17 -5.79 5.39 -26.55
N THR A 18 -5.16 4.21 -26.63
CA THR A 18 -5.12 3.30 -25.47
C THR A 18 -4.39 3.93 -24.29
N ASP A 19 -3.29 4.65 -24.53
CA ASP A 19 -2.55 5.33 -23.46
C ASP A 19 -3.33 6.51 -22.88
N LEU A 20 -4.07 7.25 -23.70
CA LEU A 20 -4.93 8.36 -23.28
C LEU A 20 -6.16 7.86 -22.50
N LEU A 21 -6.75 6.75 -22.94
CA LEU A 21 -7.87 6.09 -22.25
C LEU A 21 -7.40 5.51 -20.91
N LEU A 22 -6.22 4.88 -20.86
CA LEU A 22 -5.63 4.35 -19.63
C LEU A 22 -5.30 5.48 -18.63
N LYS A 23 -4.82 6.64 -19.13
CA LYS A 23 -4.61 7.85 -18.33
C LYS A 23 -5.91 8.47 -17.83
N ALA A 24 -6.96 8.51 -18.66
CA ALA A 24 -8.27 9.06 -18.30
C ALA A 24 -9.02 8.20 -17.27
N GLN A 25 -8.76 6.89 -17.23
CA GLN A 25 -9.22 5.99 -16.16
C GLN A 25 -8.37 6.04 -14.87
N GLY A 26 -7.37 6.93 -14.78
CA GLY A 26 -6.53 7.07 -13.59
C GLY A 26 -5.55 5.91 -13.38
N VAL A 27 -5.32 5.08 -14.40
CA VAL A 27 -4.40 3.94 -14.32
C VAL A 27 -3.02 4.38 -14.84
N VAL A 28 -2.41 5.35 -14.14
CA VAL A 28 -1.07 5.85 -14.43
C VAL A 28 -0.19 5.56 -13.23
N GLY A 29 0.80 4.67 -13.43
CA GLY A 29 1.84 4.37 -12.45
C GLY A 29 1.41 3.33 -11.42
N SER A 30 1.61 2.05 -11.72
CA SER A 30 1.71 1.04 -10.66
C SER A 30 3.06 1.19 -9.94
N ASP A 31 3.26 2.30 -9.23
CA ASP A 31 4.10 2.24 -8.04
C ASP A 31 3.35 1.32 -7.08
N SER A 32 3.70 0.04 -7.12
CA SER A 32 3.10 -0.96 -6.24
C SER A 32 3.45 -0.55 -4.81
N CYS A 33 2.52 0.09 -4.11
CA CYS A 33 2.69 0.32 -2.69
C CYS A 33 2.71 -1.04 -1.99
N LYS A 34 3.87 -1.44 -1.48
CA LYS A 34 4.06 -2.70 -0.77
C LYS A 34 4.12 -2.42 0.73
N VAL A 35 3.25 -3.08 1.48
CA VAL A 35 3.29 -3.10 2.94
C VAL A 35 4.27 -4.20 3.37
N PRO A 36 5.22 -3.94 4.29
CA PRO A 36 6.13 -4.97 4.78
C PRO A 36 5.39 -6.10 5.50
N THR A 37 5.88 -7.32 5.32
CA THR A 37 5.28 -8.53 5.91
C THR A 37 5.90 -8.91 7.25
N ILE A 38 6.94 -8.20 7.71
CA ILE A 38 7.67 -8.51 8.94
C ILE A 38 8.02 -7.22 9.67
N ILE A 39 7.87 -7.21 10.99
CA ILE A 39 8.48 -6.24 11.91
C ILE A 39 9.25 -6.98 13.01
N THR A 40 10.36 -6.38 13.46
CA THR A 40 11.23 -6.88 14.53
C THR A 40 11.42 -5.79 15.59
N PRO A 41 10.43 -5.54 16.46
CA PRO A 41 10.50 -4.46 17.45
C PRO A 41 11.50 -4.80 18.57
N ASN A 42 12.78 -4.53 18.32
CA ASN A 42 13.91 -4.83 19.21
C ASN A 42 14.80 -3.61 19.49
N ASP A 43 14.39 -2.42 19.04
CA ASP A 43 15.08 -1.14 19.20
C ASP A 43 16.48 -1.08 18.53
N ASP A 44 16.70 -1.86 17.47
CA ASP A 44 17.95 -1.83 16.68
C ASP A 44 17.94 -0.80 15.54
N GLY A 45 16.80 -0.13 15.32
CA GLY A 45 16.57 0.86 14.26
C GLY A 45 16.06 0.28 12.95
N SER A 46 15.92 -1.05 12.84
CA SER A 46 15.52 -1.77 11.62
C SER A 46 14.22 -2.54 11.83
N ASN A 47 13.21 -2.25 10.99
CA ASN A 47 11.90 -2.91 11.04
C ASN A 47 11.21 -2.84 12.43
N ASP A 48 11.55 -1.85 13.26
CA ASP A 48 10.95 -1.65 14.59
C ASP A 48 9.46 -1.28 14.54
N GLU A 49 9.04 -0.68 13.43
CA GLU A 49 7.67 -0.29 13.15
C GLU A 49 7.25 -0.77 11.76
N LEU A 50 5.94 -0.91 11.56
CA LEU A 50 5.36 -1.22 10.25
C LEU A 50 5.43 0.02 9.34
N ARG A 51 6.59 0.27 8.77
CA ARG A 51 6.82 1.41 7.86
C ARG A 51 6.39 1.07 6.44
N ILE A 52 5.33 1.70 5.95
CA ILE A 52 4.83 1.57 4.58
C ILE A 52 5.58 2.60 3.70
N PRO A 53 6.49 2.18 2.80
CA PRO A 53 7.39 3.11 2.09
C PRO A 53 6.67 4.09 1.15
N CYS A 54 5.49 3.71 0.69
CA CYS A 54 4.71 4.53 -0.23
C CYS A 54 3.94 5.67 0.47
N LEU A 55 3.93 5.67 1.81
CA LEU A 55 3.19 6.61 2.64
C LEU A 55 4.08 7.80 2.99
N THR A 56 3.65 8.99 2.59
CA THR A 56 4.33 10.26 2.86
C THR A 56 3.44 11.17 3.72
N ASP A 57 3.97 12.31 4.16
CA ASP A 57 3.20 13.28 4.95
C ASP A 57 1.97 13.86 4.21
N ASP A 58 1.97 13.78 2.87
CA ASP A 58 0.90 14.17 1.96
C ASP A 58 -0.27 13.17 1.89
N ASN A 59 -0.31 12.17 2.78
CA ASN A 59 -1.41 11.20 2.86
C ASN A 59 -2.22 11.39 4.16
N PRO A 60 -2.95 12.53 4.31
CA PRO A 60 -3.72 12.84 5.52
C PRO A 60 -4.94 11.93 5.72
N ASP A 61 -5.41 11.31 4.64
CA ASP A 61 -6.54 10.37 4.64
C ASP A 61 -6.09 8.90 4.66
N SER A 62 -4.83 8.64 5.02
CA SER A 62 -4.37 7.26 5.16
C SER A 62 -5.09 6.56 6.30
N GLU A 63 -5.30 5.26 6.17
CA GLU A 63 -5.96 4.45 7.20
C GLU A 63 -5.24 3.12 7.30
N LEU A 64 -4.91 2.72 8.52
CA LEU A 64 -4.40 1.39 8.81
C LEU A 64 -5.23 0.78 9.93
N PHE A 65 -5.84 -0.36 9.64
CA PHE A 65 -6.55 -1.21 10.58
C PHE A 65 -5.79 -2.53 10.70
N ILE A 66 -5.53 -3.00 11.92
CA ILE A 66 -4.83 -4.28 12.15
C ILE A 66 -5.65 -5.14 13.12
N MET A 67 -5.74 -6.42 12.82
CA MET A 67 -6.41 -7.44 13.62
C MET A 67 -5.49 -8.62 13.94
N ASN A 68 -5.78 -9.29 15.06
CA ASN A 68 -5.20 -10.58 15.41
C ASN A 68 -5.83 -11.73 14.59
N GLU A 69 -5.38 -12.96 14.83
CA GLU A 69 -5.86 -14.17 14.14
C GLU A 69 -7.34 -14.51 14.42
N TRP A 70 -7.92 -13.96 15.49
CA TRP A 70 -9.33 -14.11 15.85
C TRP A 70 -10.21 -13.00 15.28
N GLY A 71 -9.64 -12.03 14.56
CA GLY A 71 -10.36 -10.90 13.97
C GLY A 71 -10.56 -9.72 14.92
N ASP A 72 -10.04 -9.76 16.15
CA ASP A 72 -10.10 -8.60 17.04
C ASP A 72 -9.13 -7.53 16.57
N ARG A 73 -9.62 -6.29 16.55
CA ARG A 73 -8.80 -5.13 16.24
C ARG A 73 -7.76 -4.87 17.34
N VAL A 74 -6.49 -4.86 16.95
CA VAL A 74 -5.35 -4.53 17.82
C VAL A 74 -4.73 -3.17 17.52
N PHE A 75 -5.00 -2.60 16.35
CA PHE A 75 -4.54 -1.26 16.01
C PHE A 75 -5.49 -0.58 15.01
N PHE A 76 -5.62 0.73 15.15
CA PHE A 76 -6.27 1.59 14.16
C PHE A 76 -5.67 2.99 14.19
N ALA A 77 -5.38 3.53 13.01
CA ALA A 77 -4.97 4.92 12.85
C ALA A 77 -5.50 5.50 11.55
N SER A 78 -5.96 6.75 11.63
CA SER A 78 -6.28 7.59 10.47
C SER A 78 -6.03 9.06 10.85
N PRO A 79 -4.97 9.71 10.32
CA PRO A 79 -3.95 9.16 9.43
C PRO A 79 -3.07 8.09 10.08
N TYR A 80 -2.59 7.12 9.30
CA TYR A 80 -1.47 6.28 9.72
C TYR A 80 -0.15 7.03 9.48
N ARG A 81 0.80 6.92 10.42
CA ARG A 81 2.05 7.70 10.41
C ARG A 81 3.30 6.83 10.52
N ASN A 82 3.24 5.58 10.04
CA ASN A 82 4.39 4.65 10.05
C ASN A 82 4.98 4.43 11.46
N ASN A 83 4.11 4.34 12.46
CA ASN A 83 4.48 4.36 13.88
C ASN A 83 4.01 3.14 14.68
N TRP A 84 3.38 2.14 14.05
CA TRP A 84 2.92 0.96 14.80
C TRP A 84 4.07 0.01 15.06
N ARG A 85 4.39 -0.21 16.34
CA ARG A 85 5.50 -1.02 16.84
C ARG A 85 5.10 -2.46 17.23
N GLY A 86 3.96 -2.94 16.76
CA GLY A 86 3.44 -4.22 17.23
C GLY A 86 2.93 -4.17 18.67
N THR A 87 2.25 -3.08 19.05
CA THR A 87 1.70 -2.87 20.41
C THR A 87 0.19 -2.72 20.39
N TYR A 88 -0.45 -3.08 21.51
CA TYR A 88 -1.87 -2.86 21.78
C TYR A 88 -2.04 -2.45 23.24
N LYS A 89 -2.73 -1.32 23.49
CA LYS A 89 -2.90 -0.74 24.84
C LYS A 89 -1.56 -0.60 25.58
N ASP A 90 -0.56 -0.05 24.89
CA ASP A 90 0.80 0.18 25.40
C ASP A 90 1.57 -1.09 25.82
N GLN A 91 1.05 -2.27 25.49
CA GLN A 91 1.71 -3.55 25.74
C GLN A 91 2.23 -4.16 24.42
N PRO A 92 3.42 -4.78 24.41
CA PRO A 92 3.87 -5.59 23.28
C PRO A 92 2.89 -6.73 22.99
N LEU A 93 2.45 -6.83 21.74
CA LEU A 93 1.67 -7.96 21.27
C LEU A 93 2.57 -9.20 21.09
N PRO A 94 2.15 -10.44 21.37
CA PRO A 94 2.98 -11.62 21.16
C PRO A 94 3.49 -11.78 19.73
N ASP A 95 4.55 -12.55 19.58
CA ASP A 95 5.01 -13.04 18.27
C ASP A 95 3.89 -13.81 17.59
N GLY A 96 3.68 -13.53 16.31
CA GLY A 96 2.53 -14.04 15.58
C GLY A 96 2.20 -13.26 14.33
N THR A 97 1.19 -13.73 13.60
CA THR A 97 0.75 -13.10 12.35
C THR A 97 -0.47 -12.24 12.59
N TYR A 98 -0.41 -11.00 12.11
CA TYR A 98 -1.48 -10.02 12.22
C TYR A 98 -1.93 -9.61 10.83
N PHE A 99 -3.22 -9.38 10.66
CA PHE A 99 -3.82 -9.04 9.37
C PHE A 99 -4.12 -7.55 9.31
N TYR A 100 -3.91 -6.93 8.16
CA TYR A 100 -4.17 -5.51 7.98
C TYR A 100 -5.16 -5.22 6.87
N ILE A 101 -5.83 -4.08 7.01
CA ILE A 101 -6.52 -3.36 5.93
C ILE A 101 -5.89 -1.97 5.87
N PHE A 102 -5.26 -1.65 4.75
CA PHE A 102 -4.57 -0.39 4.51
C PHE A 102 -5.22 0.38 3.37
N LYS A 103 -5.48 1.68 3.57
CA LYS A 103 -5.90 2.61 2.51
C LYS A 103 -4.91 3.77 2.49
N LYS A 104 -4.35 4.05 1.32
CA LYS A 104 -3.41 5.18 1.15
C LYS A 104 -4.13 6.54 1.15
N THR A 105 -5.32 6.60 0.54
CA THR A 105 -6.17 7.78 0.47
C THR A 105 -7.64 7.36 0.59
N LYS A 106 -8.54 8.32 0.81
CA LYS A 106 -9.98 8.08 0.94
C LYS A 106 -10.61 7.29 -0.21
N ASN A 107 -10.12 7.49 -1.44
CA ASN A 107 -10.64 6.86 -2.66
C ASN A 107 -9.75 5.72 -3.18
N ALA A 108 -8.65 5.41 -2.50
CA ALA A 108 -7.78 4.32 -2.90
C ALA A 108 -8.45 2.96 -2.64
N GLN A 109 -8.14 1.97 -3.49
CA GLN A 109 -8.50 0.60 -3.20
C GLN A 109 -7.79 0.15 -1.91
N ALA A 110 -8.56 -0.50 -1.02
CA ALA A 110 -7.99 -1.08 0.18
C ALA A 110 -7.04 -2.22 -0.18
N GLN A 111 -5.84 -2.19 0.39
CA GLN A 111 -4.89 -3.28 0.36
C GLN A 111 -5.08 -4.12 1.61
N THR A 112 -5.17 -5.43 1.45
CA THR A 112 -5.22 -6.37 2.57
C THR A 112 -4.01 -7.28 2.53
N GLY A 113 -3.63 -7.79 3.68
CA GLY A 113 -2.48 -8.67 3.81
C GLY A 113 -2.18 -8.98 5.26
N TYR A 114 -0.95 -9.39 5.51
CA TYR A 114 -0.47 -9.74 6.83
C TYR A 114 0.89 -9.14 7.12
N THR A 115 1.20 -9.04 8.40
CA THR A 115 2.54 -8.73 8.92
C THR A 115 2.81 -9.62 10.13
N THR A 116 4.02 -10.13 10.24
CA THR A 116 4.45 -11.00 11.32
C THR A 116 5.34 -10.21 12.28
N ILE A 117 5.09 -10.36 13.57
CA ILE A 117 5.94 -9.81 14.62
C ILE A 117 6.90 -10.90 15.09
N PHE A 118 8.19 -10.57 15.12
CA PHE A 118 9.25 -11.37 15.76
C PHE A 118 9.97 -10.54 16.82
N ARG A 119 10.33 -11.15 17.95
CA ARG A 119 11.14 -10.51 18.99
C ARG A 119 12.33 -11.35 19.44
#